data_AF-A0A3L6GBG9-F1
#
_entry.id   AF-A0A3L6GBG9-F1
#
_cell.length_a   1.000
_cell.length_b   1.000
_cell.length_c   1.000
_cell.angle_alpha   90.00
_cell.angle_beta   90.00
_cell.angle_gamma   90.00
#
_symmetry.space_group_name_H-M   'P 1'
#
loop_
_entity.id
_entity.type
_entity.pdbx_description
1 polymer ?
#
loop_
_entity_poly.entity_id
_entity_poly.type
_entity_poly.pdbx_seq_one_letter_code
_entity_poly.pdbx_strand_id
1 'polypeptide(L)'
;MQKLNNQDFGPKDLMHLADTIDGFSLMTYDFSGPQNPGPSAPLKWIHHSLAALPSAKGSSHSNSHSRMIFLGINFYGNDFLLSGGTYNLSLSFSSFLLT
;
A
#
# COMPACT_ATOMS: atom_id res chain seq x y z
N MET A 1 13.12 7.18 -9.22
CA MET A 1 12.08 7.54 -8.23
C MET A 1 11.04 8.35 -8.97
N GLN A 2 9.77 7.95 -8.97
CA GLN A 2 8.69 8.75 -9.54
C GLN A 2 8.52 10.02 -8.70
N LYS A 3 8.35 11.16 -9.37
CA LYS A 3 8.13 12.46 -8.72
C LYS A 3 6.66 12.49 -8.29
N LEU A 4 6.36 12.84 -7.04
CA LEU A 4 4.97 13.08 -6.63
C LEU A 4 4.38 14.19 -7.51
N ASN A 5 3.22 13.93 -8.08
CA ASN A 5 2.39 14.94 -8.72
C ASN A 5 1.72 15.80 -7.63
N ASN A 6 1.29 17.01 -7.99
CA ASN A 6 0.62 17.92 -7.04
C ASN A 6 -0.73 17.39 -6.50
N GLN A 7 -1.24 16.28 -7.05
CA GLN A 7 -2.48 15.63 -6.64
C GLN A 7 -2.23 14.39 -5.77
N ASP A 8 -0.97 13.98 -5.59
CA ASP A 8 -0.64 12.79 -4.82
C ASP A 8 -0.64 13.14 -3.33
N PHE A 9 -1.22 12.25 -2.52
CA PHE A 9 -1.20 12.39 -1.08
C PHE A 9 0.25 12.41 -0.57
N GLY A 10 0.60 13.47 0.14
CA GLY A 10 1.96 13.68 0.62
C GLY A 10 2.03 14.14 2.07
N PRO A 11 3.25 14.51 2.52
CA PRO A 11 3.49 14.97 3.87
C PRO A 11 2.63 16.15 4.32
N LYS A 12 2.34 17.08 3.42
CA LYS A 12 1.57 18.28 3.73
C LYS A 12 0.11 17.95 4.02
N ASP A 13 -0.48 17.05 3.23
CA ASP A 13 -1.86 16.61 3.39
C ASP A 13 -2.03 15.85 4.70
N LEU A 14 -1.07 14.97 5.02
CA LEU A 14 -1.05 14.26 6.30
C LEU A 14 -1.02 15.23 7.48
N MET A 15 -0.14 16.24 7.46
CA MET A 15 -0.07 17.24 8.53
C MET A 15 -1.35 18.06 8.64
N HIS A 16 -1.98 18.43 7.52
CA HIS A 16 -3.22 19.21 7.53
C HIS A 16 -4.40 18.41 8.08
N LEU A 17 -4.44 17.10 7.85
CA LEU A 17 -5.55 16.24 8.27
C LEU A 17 -5.37 15.65 9.68
N ALA A 18 -4.13 15.52 10.16
CA ALA A 18 -3.82 14.86 11.43
C ALA A 18 -4.52 15.49 12.66
N ASP A 19 -4.88 16.77 12.61
CA ASP A 19 -5.60 17.41 13.72
C ASP A 19 -7.12 17.16 13.71
N THR A 20 -7.65 16.53 12.65
CA THR A 20 -9.09 16.39 12.41
C THR A 20 -9.61 14.96 12.36
N ILE A 21 -8.72 13.98 12.29
CA ILE A 21 -9.06 12.55 12.19
C ILE A 21 -8.27 11.74 13.22
N ASP A 22 -8.75 10.55 13.56
CA ASP A 22 -8.10 9.70 14.55
C ASP A 22 -6.97 8.84 13.97
N GLY A 23 -6.94 8.64 12.66
CA GLY A 23 -5.92 7.85 12.00
C GLY A 23 -6.06 7.72 10.49
N PHE A 24 -4.99 7.23 9.87
CA PHE A 24 -4.85 6.99 8.43
C PHE A 24 -4.70 5.49 8.20
N SER A 25 -5.64 4.89 7.47
CA SER A 25 -5.46 3.54 6.94
C SER A 25 -4.67 3.63 5.64
N LEU A 26 -3.40 3.20 5.68
CA LEU A 26 -2.53 3.26 4.51
C LEU A 26 -2.71 1.99 3.68
N MET A 27 -3.10 2.14 2.41
CA MET A 27 -3.33 1.04 1.47
C MET A 27 -2.00 0.51 0.92
N THR A 28 -1.13 -0.02 1.78
CA THR A 28 0.19 -0.57 1.42
C THR A 28 0.11 -1.98 0.82
N TYR A 29 -0.80 -2.17 -0.12
CA TYR A 29 -1.03 -3.41 -0.85
C TYR A 29 -1.46 -3.08 -2.30
N ASP A 30 -1.77 -4.11 -3.09
CA ASP A 30 -2.08 -3.99 -4.53
C ASP A 30 -0.96 -3.36 -5.38
N PHE A 31 0.29 -3.61 -5.00
CA PHE A 31 1.44 -3.15 -5.79
C PHE A 31 1.52 -3.82 -7.17
N SER A 32 1.27 -5.13 -7.22
CA SER A 32 1.32 -5.93 -8.44
C SER A 32 -0.08 -6.15 -9.01
N GLY A 33 -0.21 -5.93 -10.31
CA GLY A 33 -1.45 -6.17 -11.07
C GLY A 33 -1.25 -7.15 -12.23
N PRO A 34 -2.31 -7.50 -12.97
CA PRO A 34 -2.27 -8.56 -13.98
C PRO A 34 -1.23 -8.38 -15.10
N GLN A 35 -0.90 -7.13 -15.44
CA GLN A 35 0.11 -6.82 -16.47
C GLN A 35 1.56 -6.95 -15.98
N ASN A 36 1.76 -6.90 -14.65
CA ASN A 36 3.08 -7.02 -14.02
C ASN A 36 2.94 -7.86 -12.74
N PRO A 37 2.80 -9.19 -12.90
CA PRO A 37 2.57 -10.09 -11.79
C PRO A 37 3.76 -10.08 -10.83
N GLY A 38 3.47 -10.18 -9.53
CA GLY A 38 4.47 -10.08 -8.49
C GLY A 38 3.85 -10.02 -7.09
N PRO A 39 4.66 -9.71 -6.06
CA PRO A 39 4.17 -9.65 -4.68
C PRO A 39 3.11 -8.54 -4.51
N SER A 40 2.00 -8.83 -3.83
CA SER A 40 0.93 -7.84 -3.57
C SER A 40 1.41 -6.65 -2.72
N ALA A 41 2.39 -6.88 -1.84
CA ALA A 41 2.94 -5.84 -0.96
C ALA A 41 4.46 -6.05 -0.73
N PRO A 42 5.34 -5.63 -1.66
CA PRO A 42 6.78 -5.80 -1.51
C PRO A 42 7.33 -5.01 -0.31
N LEU A 43 8.00 -5.68 0.63
CA LEU A 43 8.46 -5.08 1.89
C LEU A 43 9.31 -3.82 1.70
N LYS A 44 10.23 -3.84 0.73
CA LYS A 44 11.08 -2.67 0.41
C LYS A 44 10.25 -1.48 -0.06
N TRP A 45 9.18 -1.71 -0.82
CA TRP A 45 8.26 -0.66 -1.25
C TRP A 45 7.48 -0.10 -0.07
N ILE A 46 6.94 -0.95 0.81
CA ILE A 46 6.25 -0.53 2.05
C ILE A 46 7.15 0.41 2.87
N HIS A 47 8.41 0.01 3.11
CA HIS A 47 9.35 0.85 3.85
C HIS A 47 9.59 2.21 3.19
N HIS A 48 9.70 2.28 1.86
CA HIS A 48 9.82 3.56 1.15
C HIS A 48 8.56 4.41 1.27
N SER A 49 7.38 3.80 1.16
CA SER A 49 6.09 4.50 1.32
C SER A 49 5.96 5.10 2.71
N LEU A 50 6.33 4.36 3.76
CA LEU A 50 6.35 4.86 5.13
C LEU A 50 7.39 5.97 5.35
N ALA A 51 8.59 5.81 4.77
CA ALA A 51 9.66 6.80 4.89
C ALA A 51 9.35 8.12 4.17
N ALA A 52 8.45 8.10 3.18
CA ALA A 52 7.97 9.28 2.49
C ALA A 52 7.00 10.11 3.36
N LEU A 53 6.45 9.54 4.43
CA LEU A 53 5.54 10.23 5.34
C LEU A 53 6.33 11.01 6.42
N PRO A 54 5.91 12.23 6.78
CA PRO A 54 6.66 13.16 7.62
C PRO A 54 6.83 12.68 9.07
N SER A 55 6.02 11.73 9.52
CA SER A 55 6.07 11.18 10.88
C SER A 55 7.30 10.28 11.14
N ALA A 56 8.08 9.92 10.12
CA ALA A 56 9.19 8.95 10.24
C ALA A 56 10.53 9.56 10.73
N LYS A 57 10.67 10.89 10.81
CA LYS A 57 11.94 11.54 11.23
C LYS A 57 11.77 12.42 12.47
N GLY A 58 11.77 11.78 13.63
CA GLY A 58 12.58 12.18 14.79
C GLY A 58 12.44 13.60 15.38
N SER A 59 11.34 14.33 15.16
CA SER A 59 11.08 15.58 15.89
C SER A 59 10.23 15.28 17.12
N SER A 60 10.50 15.93 18.25
CA SER A 60 9.90 15.62 19.57
C SER A 60 8.36 15.77 19.62
N HIS A 61 7.73 16.41 18.62
CA HIS A 61 6.27 16.48 18.42
C HIS A 61 5.72 15.44 17.40
N SER A 62 6.58 14.75 16.64
CA SER A 62 6.20 13.79 15.59
C SER A 62 5.71 12.42 16.08
N ASN A 63 5.93 12.10 17.36
CA ASN A 63 5.51 10.83 17.97
C ASN A 63 3.98 10.67 18.10
N SER A 64 3.20 11.76 17.98
CA SER A 64 1.74 11.65 18.01
C SER A 64 1.19 11.21 16.65
N HIS A 65 1.65 11.84 15.56
CA HIS A 65 1.13 11.57 14.22
C HIS A 65 1.66 10.26 13.59
N SER A 66 2.77 9.70 14.10
CA SER A 66 3.23 8.37 13.66
C SER A 66 2.31 7.25 14.15
N ARG A 67 1.71 7.39 15.34
CA ARG A 67 0.75 6.43 15.90
C ARG A 67 -0.61 6.45 15.22
N MET A 68 -0.87 7.49 14.42
CA MET A 68 -2.07 7.60 13.60
C MET A 68 -1.98 6.80 12.30
N ILE A 69 -0.80 6.29 11.93
CA ILE A 69 -0.61 5.55 10.67
C ILE A 69 -0.85 4.06 10.92
N PHE A 70 -1.92 3.53 10.33
CA PHE A 70 -2.24 2.11 10.34
C PHE A 70 -1.77 1.47 9.03
N LEU A 71 -0.80 0.55 9.13
CA LEU A 71 -0.27 -0.17 7.98
C LEU A 71 -1.32 -1.15 7.44
N GLY A 72 -1.66 -1.05 6.16
CA GLY A 72 -2.55 -1.97 5.48
C GLY A 72 -1.86 -3.27 5.10
N ILE A 73 -2.44 -4.40 5.52
CA ILE A 73 -2.00 -5.74 5.16
C ILE A 73 -3.15 -6.46 4.48
N ASN A 74 -2.92 -6.97 3.26
CA ASN A 74 -3.92 -7.73 2.52
C ASN A 74 -4.00 -9.18 3.04
N PHE A 75 -5.22 -9.67 3.27
CA PHE A 75 -5.51 -11.07 3.64
C PHE A 75 -6.02 -11.88 2.43
N TYR A 76 -5.63 -11.45 1.23
CA TYR A 76 -5.90 -12.12 -0.03
C TYR A 76 -4.61 -12.19 -0.85
N GLY A 77 -4.58 -13.05 -1.86
CA GLY A 77 -3.52 -13.11 -2.86
C GLY A 77 -4.11 -12.99 -4.26
N ASN A 78 -3.28 -12.58 -5.22
CA ASN A 78 -3.67 -12.53 -6.63
C ASN A 78 -3.13 -13.76 -7.35
N ASP A 79 -4.01 -14.51 -8.00
CA ASP A 79 -3.63 -15.56 -8.95
C ASP A 79 -3.52 -14.94 -10.35
N PHE A 80 -2.29 -14.77 -10.82
CA PHE A 80 -2.02 -14.17 -12.10
C PHE A 80 -1.93 -15.25 -13.17
N LEU A 81 -2.94 -15.31 -14.04
CA LEU A 81 -2.86 -16.09 -15.26
C LEU A 81 -1.82 -15.43 -16.18
N LEU A 82 -0.80 -16.19 -16.57
CA LEU A 82 0.13 -15.85 -17.65
C LEU A 82 -0.60 -15.91 -19.00
N SER A 83 -1.67 -15.14 -19.14
CA SER A 83 -2.27 -14.90 -20.45
C SER A 83 -1.43 -13.83 -21.12
N GLY A 84 -0.67 -14.21 -22.13
CA GLY A 84 -0.02 -13.27 -23.03
C GLY A 84 -1.09 -12.33 -23.60
N GLY A 85 -1.19 -11.13 -23.01
CA GLY A 85 -1.93 -10.00 -23.54
C GLY A 85 -3.34 -10.32 -24.02
N THR A 86 -4.24 -10.81 -23.18
CA THR A 86 -5.69 -10.63 -23.42
C THR A 86 -6.45 -10.86 -22.12
N TYR A 87 -7.18 -9.81 -21.71
CA TYR A 87 -8.09 -9.79 -20.57
C TYR A 87 -9.17 -10.87 -20.74
N ASN A 88 -8.95 -12.04 -20.15
CA ASN A 88 -9.99 -13.03 -19.95
C ASN A 88 -10.11 -13.25 -18.44
N LEU A 89 -11.19 -12.74 -17.85
CA LEU A 89 -11.64 -13.08 -16.50
C LEU A 89 -12.01 -14.56 -16.48
N SER A 90 -11.03 -15.43 -16.26
CA SER A 90 -11.27 -16.83 -15.92
C SER A 90 -11.14 -16.98 -14.41
N LEU A 91 -12.28 -17.10 -13.73
CA LEU A 91 -12.34 -17.48 -12.32
C LEU A 91 -12.09 -18.99 -12.23
N SER A 92 -10.83 -19.38 -12.04
CA SER A 92 -10.48 -20.76 -11.67
C SER A 92 -10.40 -20.86 -10.15
N PHE A 93 -11.42 -21.47 -9.53
CA PHE A 93 -11.36 -21.86 -8.12
C PHE A 93 -10.61 -23.20 -8.00
N SER A 94 -9.36 -23.18 -7.53
CA SER A 94 -8.69 -24.41 -7.09
C SER A 94 -8.94 -24.58 -5.59
N SER A 95 -9.80 -25.54 -5.24
CA SER A 95 -9.98 -25.95 -3.84
C SER A 95 -8.77 -26.78 -3.40
N PHE A 96 -7.87 -26.20 -2.63
CA PHE A 96 -6.87 -26.98 -1.89
C PHE A 96 -7.54 -27.48 -0.61
N LEU A 97 -8.19 -28.65 -0.69
CA LEU A 97 -8.56 -29.41 0.50
C LEU A 97 -7.26 -29.91 1.14
N LEU A 98 -6.92 -29.38 2.32
CA LEU A 98 -6.02 -30.08 3.22
C LEU A 98 -6.73 -31.36 3.69
N THR A 99 -6.36 -32.49 3.09
CA THR A 99 -6.50 -33.82 3.71
C THR A 99 -5.21 -34.17 4.44
#